data_AF-A0A536ZQ83-F1
#
_entry.id   AF-A0A536ZQ83-F1
#
_cell.length_a   1.000
_cell.length_b   1.000
_cell.length_c   1.000
_cell.angle_alpha   90.00
_cell.angle_beta   90.00
_cell.angle_gamma   90.00
#
_symmetry.space_group_name_H-M   'P 1'
#
loop_
_entity.id
_entity.type
_entity.pdbx_description
1 polymer ?
#
loop_
_entity_poly.entity_id
_entity_poly.type
_entity_poly.pdbx_seq_one_letter_code
_entity_poly.pdbx_strand_id
1 'polypeptide(L)'
;MSSTSRRGLVAGALAAVSLSGCYVVPIGSDGMAVYPAAAVPAVVAPAPVYAAPAPAFAPSSTPIPSTMNARLYPSNDLAAQTGMLSGTVTNLMTGKGVFQLAYQGELLSGEATRVPGGEPRGVANAYGSHGTFMNCAYRMTTPYQGTGTCRLSTGALYEVHIGG
;
A
#
# COMPACT_ATOMS: atom_id res chain seq x y z
N MET A 1 33.64 -45.22 32.91
CA MET A 1 32.92 -45.67 31.70
C MET A 1 31.61 -44.88 31.50
N SER A 2 31.59 -43.73 30.81
CA SER A 2 30.40 -43.15 30.14
C SER A 2 29.30 -42.40 30.97
N SER A 3 29.55 -41.16 31.38
CA SER A 3 28.49 -40.19 31.78
C SER A 3 28.50 -38.90 30.92
N THR A 4 29.66 -38.55 30.34
CA THR A 4 29.83 -37.38 29.47
C THR A 4 29.10 -37.48 28.13
N SER A 5 28.77 -38.71 27.68
CA SER A 5 28.15 -38.97 26.37
C SER A 5 26.70 -38.48 26.25
N ARG A 6 25.93 -38.47 27.35
CA ARG A 6 24.50 -38.07 27.30
C ARG A 6 24.27 -36.56 27.17
N ARG A 7 25.20 -35.71 27.62
CA ARG A 7 25.05 -34.24 27.53
C ARG A 7 25.36 -33.69 26.13
N GLY A 8 26.24 -34.34 25.38
CA GLY A 8 26.55 -33.95 23.99
C GLY A 8 25.38 -34.19 23.03
N LEU A 9 24.60 -35.25 23.27
CA LEU A 9 23.43 -35.59 22.45
C LEU A 9 22.27 -34.59 22.58
N VAL A 10 22.09 -33.97 23.74
CA VAL A 10 21.01 -32.99 23.97
C VAL A 10 21.32 -31.63 23.32
N ALA A 11 22.61 -31.22 23.33
CA ALA A 11 23.03 -29.95 22.71
C ALA A 11 22.95 -30.00 21.17
N GLY A 12 23.22 -31.16 20.55
CA GLY A 12 23.12 -31.33 19.10
C GLY A 12 21.68 -31.26 18.57
N ALA A 13 20.71 -31.75 19.34
CA ALA A 13 19.31 -31.79 18.91
C ALA A 13 18.64 -30.40 18.82
N LEU A 14 19.05 -29.45 19.66
CA LEU A 14 18.51 -28.07 19.64
C LEU A 14 19.02 -27.24 18.44
N ALA A 15 20.21 -27.54 17.92
CA ALA A 15 20.77 -26.84 16.76
C ALA A 15 20.15 -27.29 15.43
N ALA A 16 19.57 -28.50 15.36
CA ALA A 16 18.93 -29.01 14.16
C ALA A 16 17.54 -28.39 13.89
N VAL A 17 16.87 -27.87 14.92
CA VAL A 17 15.52 -27.28 14.80
C VAL A 17 15.55 -25.82 14.34
N SER A 18 16.67 -25.10 14.49
CA SER A 18 16.76 -23.70 14.06
C SER A 18 16.93 -23.52 12.55
N LEU A 19 17.14 -24.60 11.78
CA LEU A 19 17.22 -24.55 10.31
C LEU A 19 15.88 -24.80 9.59
N SER A 20 14.78 -25.06 10.29
CA SER A 20 13.44 -25.17 9.67
C SER A 20 12.82 -23.78 9.41
N GLY A 21 13.46 -22.99 8.55
CA GLY A 21 12.85 -21.77 8.02
C GLY A 21 11.68 -22.13 7.11
N CYS A 22 10.45 -21.74 7.50
CA CYS A 22 9.32 -21.76 6.58
C CYS A 22 9.52 -20.63 5.56
N TYR A 23 9.86 -20.98 4.32
CA TYR A 23 9.94 -20.00 3.24
C TYR A 23 8.64 -20.04 2.42
N VAL A 24 8.11 -18.87 2.09
CA VAL A 24 6.90 -18.74 1.30
C VAL A 24 7.28 -18.81 -0.18
N VAL A 25 6.77 -19.84 -0.88
CA VAL A 25 6.90 -19.98 -2.32
C VAL A 25 5.66 -19.36 -2.97
N PRO A 26 5.80 -18.38 -3.87
CA PRO A 26 4.66 -17.90 -4.63
C PRO A 26 4.15 -19.03 -5.55
N ILE A 27 2.86 -19.35 -5.43
CA ILE A 27 2.17 -20.27 -6.33
C ILE A 27 1.46 -19.49 -7.44
N GLY A 28 1.60 -19.97 -8.68
CA GLY A 28 0.90 -19.47 -9.85
C GLY A 28 -0.59 -19.79 -9.80
N SER A 29 -1.37 -19.14 -10.67
CA SER A 29 -2.81 -19.35 -10.80
C SER A 29 -3.21 -20.77 -11.25
N ASP A 30 -2.24 -21.54 -11.73
CA ASP A 30 -2.31 -22.95 -12.10
C ASP A 30 -1.95 -23.90 -10.93
N GLY A 31 -1.67 -23.37 -9.75
CA GLY A 31 -1.32 -24.14 -8.55
C GLY A 31 0.16 -24.56 -8.46
N MET A 32 0.99 -24.11 -9.39
CA MET A 32 2.40 -24.52 -9.48
C MET A 32 3.34 -23.51 -8.80
N ALA A 33 4.40 -24.01 -8.15
CA ALA A 33 5.41 -23.18 -7.50
C ALA A 33 6.25 -22.40 -8.51
N VAL A 34 6.35 -21.08 -8.32
CA VAL A 34 7.17 -20.19 -9.16
C VAL A 34 8.55 -20.01 -8.51
N TYR A 35 9.57 -20.63 -9.10
CA TYR A 35 10.97 -20.47 -8.67
C TYR A 35 11.64 -19.36 -9.50
N PRO A 36 12.36 -18.40 -8.87
CA PRO A 36 13.14 -17.43 -9.62
C PRO A 36 14.30 -18.15 -10.31
N ALA A 37 14.30 -18.16 -11.65
CA ALA A 37 15.41 -18.66 -12.43
C ALA A 37 16.66 -17.81 -12.15
N ALA A 38 17.74 -18.45 -11.70
CA ALA A 38 19.04 -17.81 -11.55
C ALA A 38 19.46 -17.21 -12.91
N ALA A 39 19.77 -15.92 -12.93
CA ALA A 39 20.27 -15.23 -14.10
C ALA A 39 21.62 -15.84 -14.51
N VAL A 40 21.62 -16.65 -15.56
CA VAL A 40 22.83 -17.10 -16.24
C VAL A 40 23.27 -16.02 -17.25
N PRO A 41 24.56 -15.63 -17.29
CA PRO A 41 25.03 -14.69 -18.29
C PRO A 41 25.05 -15.37 -19.67
N ALA A 42 24.39 -14.74 -20.64
CA ALA A 42 24.29 -15.25 -22.01
C ALA A 42 25.64 -15.21 -22.73
N VAL A 43 26.09 -16.38 -23.21
CA VAL A 43 27.14 -16.48 -24.23
C VAL A 43 26.47 -16.47 -25.60
N VAL A 44 26.76 -15.47 -26.41
CA VAL A 44 26.22 -15.29 -27.76
C VAL A 44 26.98 -16.20 -28.74
N ALA A 45 26.27 -17.03 -29.49
CA ALA A 45 26.76 -17.67 -30.71
C ALA A 45 25.72 -17.47 -31.84
N PRO A 46 26.12 -17.18 -33.09
CA PRO A 46 25.17 -16.82 -34.15
C PRO A 46 24.83 -18.01 -35.07
N ALA A 47 23.54 -18.23 -35.34
CA ALA A 47 23.06 -18.89 -36.57
C ALA A 47 21.58 -18.50 -36.84
N PRO A 48 21.18 -18.25 -38.10
CA PRO A 48 19.88 -17.69 -38.42
C PRO A 48 18.84 -18.80 -38.54
N VAL A 49 17.87 -18.78 -37.64
CA VAL A 49 16.66 -19.61 -37.73
C VAL A 49 15.48 -18.65 -37.77
N TYR A 50 14.74 -18.65 -38.87
CA TYR A 50 13.47 -17.93 -38.98
C TYR A 50 12.47 -18.57 -38.00
N ALA A 51 12.46 -18.08 -36.76
CA ALA A 51 11.44 -18.38 -35.78
C ALA A 51 10.27 -17.41 -35.96
N ALA A 52 9.08 -17.95 -36.17
CA ALA A 52 7.84 -17.18 -36.07
C ALA A 52 7.80 -16.47 -34.69
N PRO A 53 7.32 -15.21 -34.60
CA PRO A 53 7.28 -14.49 -33.34
C PRO A 53 6.38 -15.25 -32.35
N ALA A 54 6.99 -15.77 -31.29
CA ALA A 54 6.25 -16.29 -30.15
C ALA A 54 5.37 -15.15 -29.58
N PRO A 55 4.11 -15.43 -29.19
CA PRO A 55 3.29 -14.43 -28.54
C PRO A 55 4.00 -13.99 -27.27
N ALA A 56 4.45 -12.73 -27.25
CA ALA A 56 5.01 -12.11 -26.06
C ALA A 56 3.88 -12.05 -25.02
N PHE A 57 3.90 -12.97 -24.06
CA PHE A 57 3.07 -12.88 -22.87
C PHE A 57 3.54 -11.67 -22.08
N ALA A 58 2.84 -10.55 -22.24
CA ALA A 58 3.06 -9.37 -21.43
C ALA A 58 2.78 -9.73 -19.96
N PRO A 59 3.65 -9.36 -19.00
CA PRO A 59 3.38 -9.57 -17.59
C PRO A 59 2.13 -8.76 -17.20
N SER A 60 1.10 -9.46 -16.71
CA SER A 60 -0.06 -8.81 -16.11
C SER A 60 0.38 -8.14 -14.81
N SER A 61 0.49 -6.81 -14.80
CA SER A 61 0.80 -6.04 -13.59
C SER A 61 -0.37 -6.10 -12.63
N THR A 62 -0.26 -6.87 -11.55
CA THR A 62 -1.19 -6.81 -10.43
C THR A 62 -1.13 -5.40 -9.82
N PRO A 63 -2.27 -4.70 -9.67
CA PRO A 63 -2.28 -3.36 -9.10
C PRO A 63 -1.84 -3.39 -7.63
N ILE A 64 -0.76 -2.68 -7.29
CA ILE A 64 -0.25 -2.59 -5.92
C ILE A 64 -0.88 -1.35 -5.25
N PRO A 65 -1.48 -1.48 -4.06
CA PRO A 65 -1.99 -0.32 -3.32
C PRO A 65 -0.90 0.72 -3.04
N SER A 66 -1.24 2.00 -3.18
CA SER A 66 -0.32 3.12 -2.94
C SER A 66 -0.86 4.02 -1.84
N THR A 67 -0.07 4.20 -0.77
CA THR A 67 -0.40 5.10 0.34
C THR A 67 0.26 6.46 0.12
N MET A 68 -0.52 7.53 0.18
CA MET A 68 -0.10 8.92 0.02
C MET A 68 -0.31 9.67 1.33
N ASN A 69 0.58 10.59 1.68
CA ASN A 69 0.34 11.51 2.79
C ASN A 69 -0.65 12.60 2.36
N ALA A 70 -1.49 13.04 3.29
CA ALA A 70 -2.39 14.17 3.12
C ALA A 70 -2.16 15.20 4.24
N ARG A 71 -1.85 16.44 3.85
CA ARG A 71 -1.70 17.57 4.77
C ARG A 71 -2.91 18.48 4.63
N LEU A 72 -3.52 18.83 5.75
CA LEU A 72 -4.70 19.66 5.80
C LEU A 72 -4.34 20.99 6.47
N TYR A 73 -4.43 22.07 5.71
CA TYR A 73 -4.15 23.43 6.15
C TYR A 73 -5.44 24.14 6.53
N PRO A 74 -5.49 24.85 7.67
CA PRO A 74 -6.68 25.61 8.06
C PRO A 74 -7.08 26.65 7.02
N SER A 75 -8.38 26.75 6.71
CA SER A 75 -8.93 27.78 5.83
C SER A 75 -9.99 28.68 6.49
N ASN A 76 -10.30 28.46 7.77
CA ASN A 76 -11.14 29.35 8.58
C ASN A 76 -10.67 29.41 10.05
N ASP A 77 -11.23 30.34 10.82
CA ASP A 77 -10.86 30.56 12.23
C ASP A 77 -11.13 29.32 13.10
N LEU A 78 -12.19 28.56 12.80
CA LEU A 78 -12.49 27.31 13.51
C LEU A 78 -11.39 26.25 13.31
N ALA A 79 -10.89 26.11 12.08
CA ALA A 79 -9.78 25.22 11.78
C ALA A 79 -8.45 25.74 12.37
N ALA A 80 -8.24 27.06 12.39
CA ALA A 80 -7.04 27.68 12.92
C ALA A 80 -6.83 27.37 14.41
N GLN A 81 -7.91 27.21 15.18
CA GLN A 81 -7.85 26.82 16.59
C GLN A 81 -7.23 25.42 16.80
N THR A 82 -7.42 24.50 15.85
CA THR A 82 -6.83 23.15 15.92
C THR A 82 -5.47 23.09 15.21
N GLY A 83 -5.21 24.00 14.26
CA GLY A 83 -3.99 24.00 13.47
C GLY A 83 -4.01 22.97 12.34
N MET A 84 -2.83 22.67 11.80
CA MET A 84 -2.68 21.73 10.68
C MET A 84 -3.00 20.29 11.09
N LEU A 85 -3.70 19.56 10.23
CA LEU A 85 -3.94 18.13 10.41
C LEU A 85 -3.13 17.31 9.39
N SER A 86 -2.86 16.07 9.73
CA SER A 86 -2.19 15.11 8.85
C SER A 86 -3.00 13.83 8.78
N GLY A 87 -3.04 13.24 7.59
CA GLY A 87 -3.68 11.97 7.32
C GLY A 87 -2.95 11.20 6.23
N THR A 88 -3.54 10.06 5.88
CA THR A 88 -3.09 9.20 4.79
C THR A 88 -4.27 8.83 3.89
N VAL A 89 -4.00 8.76 2.60
CA VAL A 89 -4.94 8.30 1.57
C VAL A 89 -4.31 7.08 0.92
N THR A 90 -4.91 5.91 1.07
CA THR A 90 -4.49 4.70 0.37
C THR A 90 -5.33 4.50 -0.86
N ASN A 91 -4.73 4.56 -2.04
CA ASN A 91 -5.35 4.21 -3.30
C ASN A 91 -5.19 2.72 -3.55
N LEU A 92 -6.30 1.97 -3.64
CA LEU A 92 -6.27 0.52 -3.88
C LEU A 92 -6.18 0.17 -5.37
N MET A 93 -6.06 1.15 -6.27
CA MET A 93 -6.04 1.00 -7.73
C MET A 93 -7.30 0.37 -8.34
N THR A 94 -8.34 0.14 -7.54
CA THR A 94 -9.66 -0.38 -7.94
C THR A 94 -10.72 0.73 -8.09
N GLY A 95 -10.32 2.00 -7.99
CA GLY A 95 -11.22 3.15 -7.92
C GLY A 95 -11.69 3.50 -6.50
N LYS A 96 -11.44 2.59 -5.55
CA LYS A 96 -11.62 2.81 -4.11
C LYS A 96 -10.29 3.11 -3.41
N GLY A 97 -10.41 3.70 -2.24
CA GLY A 97 -9.33 4.07 -1.36
C GLY A 97 -9.77 4.13 0.09
N VAL A 98 -8.80 4.16 0.99
CA VAL A 98 -9.02 4.34 2.43
C VAL A 98 -8.47 5.70 2.81
N PHE A 99 -9.23 6.46 3.59
CA PHE A 99 -8.80 7.75 4.13
C PHE A 99 -8.74 7.67 5.65
N GLN A 100 -7.60 8.08 6.22
CA GLN A 100 -7.40 8.13 7.66
C GLN A 100 -6.79 9.46 8.07
N LEU A 101 -7.23 10.04 9.18
CA LEU A 101 -6.59 11.23 9.76
C LEU A 101 -6.73 11.24 11.28
N ALA A 102 -5.82 11.94 11.95
CA ALA A 102 -5.91 12.16 13.39
C ALA A 102 -6.46 13.56 13.69
N TYR A 103 -7.51 13.66 14.50
CA TYR A 103 -8.12 14.91 14.96
C TYR A 103 -8.37 14.85 16.47
N GLN A 104 -7.80 15.79 17.23
CA GLN A 104 -8.00 15.90 18.68
C GLN A 104 -7.80 14.59 19.47
N GLY A 105 -6.84 13.76 19.04
CA GLY A 105 -6.55 12.46 19.66
C GLY A 105 -7.46 11.31 19.22
N GLU A 106 -8.41 11.56 18.32
CA GLU A 106 -9.26 10.56 17.69
C GLU A 106 -8.77 10.24 16.27
N LEU A 107 -8.75 8.96 15.92
CA LEU A 107 -8.49 8.52 14.54
C LEU A 107 -9.81 8.46 13.77
N LEU A 108 -9.93 9.29 12.75
CA LEU A 108 -11.05 9.22 11.81
C LEU A 108 -10.63 8.30 10.67
N SER A 109 -11.50 7.37 10.30
CA SER A 109 -11.27 6.41 9.21
C SER A 109 -12.49 6.33 8.31
N GLY A 110 -12.26 6.11 7.02
CA GLY A 110 -13.33 5.83 6.07
C GLY A 110 -12.81 5.61 4.66
N GLU A 111 -13.65 5.93 3.68
CA GLU A 111 -13.42 5.60 2.28
C GLU A 111 -13.09 6.85 1.46
N ALA A 112 -12.18 6.68 0.51
CA ALA A 112 -11.92 7.59 -0.59
C ALA A 112 -12.38 6.94 -1.89
N THR A 113 -13.05 7.67 -2.77
CA THR A 113 -13.46 7.17 -4.09
C THR A 113 -13.02 8.16 -5.15
N ARG A 114 -12.34 7.65 -6.18
CA ARG A 114 -12.11 8.40 -7.42
C ARG A 114 -13.28 8.11 -8.36
N VAL A 115 -13.83 9.15 -8.99
CA VAL A 115 -14.89 8.97 -9.99
C VAL A 115 -14.25 8.35 -11.24
N PRO A 116 -14.60 7.11 -11.65
CA PRO A 116 -14.02 6.49 -12.83
C PRO A 116 -14.54 7.16 -14.12
N GLY A 117 -13.69 7.28 -15.14
CA GLY A 117 -14.10 7.69 -16.49
C GLY A 117 -14.47 9.17 -16.68
N GLY A 118 -14.17 10.05 -15.72
CA GLY A 118 -14.49 11.49 -15.77
C GLY A 118 -13.31 12.40 -15.42
N GLU A 119 -13.59 13.64 -14.99
CA GLU A 119 -12.59 14.54 -14.41
C GLU A 119 -11.88 13.87 -13.22
N PRO A 120 -10.63 14.25 -12.90
CA PRO A 120 -9.87 13.63 -11.83
C PRO A 120 -10.35 14.05 -10.43
N ARG A 121 -11.67 14.19 -10.23
CA ARG A 121 -12.32 14.48 -8.96
C ARG A 121 -12.54 13.20 -8.16
N GLY A 122 -12.54 13.36 -6.85
CA GLY A 122 -12.87 12.31 -5.90
C GLY A 122 -13.48 12.88 -4.63
N VAL A 123 -14.06 11.99 -3.85
CA VAL A 123 -14.63 12.30 -2.54
C VAL A 123 -14.00 11.38 -1.50
N ALA A 124 -13.75 11.89 -0.31
CA ALA A 124 -13.35 11.09 0.83
C ALA A 124 -14.21 11.44 2.04
N ASN A 125 -14.65 10.42 2.76
CA ASN A 125 -15.40 10.60 3.99
C ASN A 125 -14.76 9.75 5.08
N ALA A 126 -14.60 10.32 6.27
CA ALA A 126 -14.07 9.61 7.43
C ALA A 126 -14.89 9.93 8.68
N TYR A 127 -15.00 8.95 9.56
CA TYR A 127 -15.76 9.04 10.81
C TYR A 127 -14.92 8.50 11.97
N GLY A 128 -15.13 9.06 13.15
CA GLY A 128 -14.57 8.60 14.41
C GLY A 128 -15.61 7.92 15.31
N SER A 129 -15.16 7.22 16.34
CA SER A 129 -16.00 6.56 17.35
C SER A 129 -16.88 7.52 18.15
N HIS A 130 -16.50 8.79 18.28
CA HIS A 130 -17.25 9.81 19.02
C HIS A 130 -18.27 10.56 18.15
N GLY A 131 -18.51 10.11 16.92
CA GLY A 131 -19.44 10.76 15.98
C GLY A 131 -18.85 11.97 15.25
N THR A 132 -17.56 12.27 15.46
CA THR A 132 -16.81 13.22 14.63
C THR A 132 -16.73 12.71 13.20
N PHE A 133 -16.94 13.58 12.22
CA PHE A 133 -16.82 13.22 10.81
C PHE A 133 -16.14 14.28 9.99
N MET A 134 -15.58 13.87 8.86
CA MET A 134 -14.98 14.74 7.86
C MET A 134 -15.44 14.35 6.47
N ASN A 135 -15.81 15.34 5.67
CA ASN A 135 -16.11 15.18 4.26
C ASN A 135 -15.10 15.99 3.43
N CYS A 136 -14.51 15.37 2.43
CA CYS A 136 -13.54 15.99 1.55
C CYS A 136 -13.96 15.85 0.09
N ALA A 137 -13.79 16.92 -0.66
CA ALA A 137 -13.82 16.92 -2.11
C ALA A 137 -12.41 17.25 -2.61
N TYR A 138 -11.84 16.40 -3.46
CA TYR A 138 -10.49 16.59 -3.97
C TYR A 138 -10.42 16.37 -5.47
N ARG A 139 -9.38 16.92 -6.08
CA ARG A 139 -8.99 16.70 -7.46
C ARG A 139 -7.54 16.25 -7.51
N MET A 140 -7.30 15.16 -8.22
CA MET A 140 -5.97 14.61 -8.44
C MET A 140 -5.34 15.25 -9.66
N THR A 141 -4.14 15.80 -9.51
CA THR A 141 -3.35 16.34 -10.63
C THR A 141 -2.47 15.25 -11.23
N THR A 142 -1.99 14.33 -10.40
CA THR A 142 -1.25 13.12 -10.81
C THR A 142 -1.84 11.89 -10.10
N PRO A 143 -1.41 10.66 -10.44
CA PRO A 143 -1.84 9.48 -9.72
C PRO A 143 -1.54 9.51 -8.21
N TYR A 144 -0.58 10.31 -7.77
CA TYR A 144 -0.10 10.36 -6.38
C TYR A 144 -0.22 11.74 -5.73
N GLN A 145 -0.65 12.76 -6.47
CA GLN A 145 -0.74 14.14 -5.98
C GLN A 145 -2.08 14.78 -6.36
N GLY A 146 -2.60 15.60 -5.46
CA GLY A 146 -3.85 16.31 -5.65
C GLY A 146 -4.08 17.39 -4.60
N THR A 147 -5.14 18.16 -4.79
CA THR A 147 -5.58 19.18 -3.83
C THR A 147 -7.08 19.14 -3.67
N GLY A 148 -7.59 19.74 -2.61
CA GLY A 148 -9.03 19.75 -2.35
C GLY A 148 -9.41 20.55 -1.12
N THR A 149 -10.65 20.37 -0.69
CA THR A 149 -11.20 20.98 0.52
C THR A 149 -11.86 19.93 1.38
N CYS A 150 -11.66 20.03 2.69
CA CYS A 150 -12.31 19.19 3.69
C CYS A 150 -13.11 20.04 4.66
N ARG A 151 -14.27 19.52 5.08
CA ARG A 151 -15.13 20.10 6.11
C ARG A 151 -15.32 19.10 7.24
N LEU A 152 -15.04 19.54 8.45
CA LEU A 152 -15.28 18.76 9.66
C LEU A 152 -16.72 18.94 10.16
N SER A 153 -17.20 18.00 10.97
CA SER A 153 -18.51 18.06 11.65
C SER A 153 -18.72 19.34 12.46
N THR A 154 -17.64 19.94 12.99
CA THR A 154 -17.67 21.21 13.74
C THR A 154 -17.85 22.44 12.86
N GLY A 155 -17.77 22.31 11.53
CA GLY A 155 -17.73 23.43 10.59
C GLY A 155 -16.33 23.97 10.31
N ALA A 156 -15.28 23.38 10.89
CA ALA A 156 -13.90 23.69 10.52
C ALA A 156 -13.63 23.34 9.06
N LEU A 157 -13.00 24.26 8.32
CA LEU A 157 -12.68 24.13 6.91
C LEU A 157 -11.17 24.01 6.72
N TYR A 158 -10.77 23.07 5.87
CA TYR A 158 -9.38 22.77 5.58
C TYR A 158 -9.15 22.70 4.08
N GLU A 159 -8.00 23.17 3.63
CA GLU A 159 -7.45 22.89 2.31
C GLU A 159 -6.55 21.66 2.40
N VAL A 160 -6.82 20.64 1.60
CA VAL A 160 -6.06 19.37 1.63
C VAL A 160 -5.09 19.31 0.46
N HIS A 161 -3.85 18.93 0.76
CA HIS A 161 -2.79 18.63 -0.19
C HIS A 161 -2.45 17.16 -0.06
N ILE A 162 -2.69 16.42 -1.13
CA ILE A 162 -2.45 14.98 -1.24
C ILE A 162 -1.15 14.79 -2.00
N GLY A 163 -0.29 13.92 -1.50
CA GLY A 163 1.01 13.65 -2.09
C GLY A 163 2.11 14.53 -1.49
N GLY A 164 3.24 13.89 -1.24
CA GLY A 164 4.45 14.43 -0.64
C GLY A 164 5.53 13.36 -0.66
#